data_AF-A0A842XVW8-F1
#
_entry.id   AF-A0A842XVW8-F1
#
_cell.length_a   1.000
_cell.length_b   1.000
_cell.length_c   1.000
_cell.angle_alpha   90.00
_cell.angle_beta   90.00
_cell.angle_gamma   90.00
#
_symmetry.space_group_name_H-M   'P 1'
#
loop_
_entity.id
_entity.type
_entity.pdbx_description
1 polymer ?
#
loop_
_entity_poly.entity_id
_entity_poly.type
_entity_poly.pdbx_seq_one_letter_code
_entity_poly.pdbx_strand_id
1 'polypeptide(L)' 'MRDIISGRVEDYLRTVYEIIEEKGYARIKDIARELNVKPSTAVEMMKK' A
#
# COMPACT_ATOMS: atom_id res chain seq x y z
N MET A 1 13.42 -0.40 -20.35
CA MET A 1 12.82 0.70 -19.58
C MET A 1 12.23 0.08 -18.32
N ARG A 2 13.02 -0.01 -17.25
CA ARG A 2 12.68 -0.83 -16.06
C ARG A 2 11.61 -0.12 -15.23
N ASP A 3 10.42 -0.72 -15.29
CA ASP A 3 9.55 -1.03 -14.16
C ASP A 3 9.27 0.07 -13.12
N ILE A 4 8.11 0.70 -13.29
CA ILE A 4 7.33 1.36 -12.22
C ILE A 4 7.05 0.38 -11.05
N ILE A 5 7.33 -0.91 -11.24
CA ILE A 5 7.11 -2.02 -10.30
C ILE A 5 8.17 -2.10 -9.18
N SER A 6 9.36 -1.49 -9.32
CA SER A 6 10.55 -1.98 -8.59
C SER A 6 10.68 -1.68 -7.08
N GLY A 7 9.80 -0.91 -6.45
CA GLY A 7 9.94 -0.66 -5.01
C GLY A 7 8.69 -0.11 -4.35
N ARG A 8 8.11 0.95 -4.92
CA ARG A 8 6.88 1.53 -4.37
C ARG A 8 5.73 0.52 -4.42
N VAL A 9 5.56 -0.25 -5.49
CA VAL A 9 4.50 -1.28 -5.52
C VAL A 9 4.78 -2.39 -4.50
N GLU A 10 6.04 -2.80 -4.33
CA GLU A 10 6.42 -3.80 -3.33
C GLU A 10 6.13 -3.32 -1.91
N ASP A 11 6.44 -2.07 -1.58
CA ASP A 11 6.12 -1.48 -0.28
C ASP A 11 4.61 -1.53 0.00
N TYR A 12 3.79 -1.21 -1.01
CA TYR A 12 2.33 -1.29 -0.87
C TYR A 12 1.83 -2.73 -0.68
N LEU A 13 2.37 -3.70 -1.44
CA LEU A 13 2.00 -5.10 -1.28
C LEU A 13 2.43 -5.65 0.08
N ARG A 14 3.65 -5.34 0.51
CA ARG A 14 4.17 -5.74 1.82
C ARG A 14 3.33 -5.18 2.95
N THR A 15 3.04 -3.88 2.94
CA THR A 15 2.20 -3.25 3.96
C THR A 15 0.79 -3.84 3.98
N VAL A 16 0.18 -4.10 2.83
CA VAL A 16 -1.15 -4.75 2.78
C VAL A 16 -1.08 -6.14 3.41
N TYR A 17 -0.06 -6.93 3.06
CA TYR A 17 0.14 -8.27 3.62
C TYR A 17 0.29 -8.21 5.15
N GLU A 18 1.20 -7.38 5.66
CA GLU A 18 1.45 -7.22 7.10
C GLU A 18 0.16 -6.81 7.86
N ILE A 19 -0.60 -5.86 7.33
CA ILE A 19 -1.85 -5.43 7.95
C ILE A 19 -2.89 -6.55 7.97
N ILE A 20 -2.99 -7.37 6.90
CA ILE A 20 -3.92 -8.50 6.84
C ILE A 20 -3.50 -9.59 7.81
N GLU A 21 -2.22 -9.92 7.91
CA GLU A 21 -1.71 -10.91 8.86
C GLU A 21 -1.99 -10.49 10.31
N GLU A 22 -1.90 -9.20 10.64
CA GLU A 22 -2.16 -8.70 12.00
C GLU A 22 -3.65 -8.51 12.32
N LYS A 23 -4.43 -7.96 11.38
CA LYS A 23 -5.82 -7.50 11.64
C LYS A 23 -6.89 -8.35 10.97
N GLY A 24 -6.52 -9.22 10.02
CA GLY A 24 -7.43 -9.98 9.16
C GLY A 24 -8.01 -9.17 7.99
N TYR A 25 -7.69 -7.87 7.87
CA TYR A 25 -8.15 -7.01 6.79
C TYR A 25 -7.32 -5.72 6.71
N ALA A 26 -7.15 -5.17 5.50
CA ALA A 26 -6.50 -3.89 5.28
C ALA A 26 -7.52 -2.79 4.89
N ARG A 27 -7.39 -1.60 5.48
CA ARG A 27 -8.11 -0.39 5.04
C ARG A 27 -7.13 0.61 4.46
N ILE A 28 -7.61 1.43 3.52
CA ILE A 28 -6.84 2.52 2.90
C ILE A 28 -6.21 3.45 3.96
N LYS A 29 -6.93 3.75 5.05
CA LYS A 29 -6.40 4.58 6.14
C LYS A 29 -5.22 3.92 6.87
N ASP A 30 -5.23 2.60 6.99
CA ASP A 30 -4.16 1.86 7.65
C ASP A 30 -2.93 1.88 6.72
N ILE A 31 -3.10 1.54 5.45
CA ILE A 31 -2.03 1.56 4.43
C ILE A 31 -1.40 2.94 4.29
N ALA A 32 -2.23 3.99 4.21
CA ALA A 32 -1.75 5.37 4.08
C ALA A 32 -0.93 5.82 5.29
N ARG A 33 -1.31 5.37 6.50
CA ARG A 33 -0.59 5.66 7.72
C ARG A 33 0.76 4.95 7.76
N GLU A 34 0.79 3.65 7.48
CA GLU A 34 2.03 2.85 7.55
C GLU A 34 3.06 3.31 6.50
N LEU A 35 2.61 3.71 5.31
CA LEU A 35 3.48 4.22 4.25
C LEU A 35 3.73 5.73 4.32
N ASN A 36 3.17 6.42 5.33
CA ASN A 36 3.26 7.87 5.50
C ASN A 36 2.88 8.67 4.23
N VAL A 37 1.78 8.29 3.59
CA VAL A 37 1.23 8.94 2.40
C VAL A 37 -0.17 9.49 2.67
N LYS A 38 -0.65 10.37 1.78
CA LYS A 38 -2.05 10.81 1.83
C LYS A 38 -2.98 9.64 1.49
N PRO A 39 -4.16 9.53 2.12
CA PRO A 39 -5.16 8.53 1.74
C PRO A 39 -5.52 8.57 0.26
N SER A 40 -5.59 9.75 -0.35
CA SER A 40 -5.84 9.90 -1.79
C SER A 40 -4.76 9.22 -2.65
N THR A 41 -3.49 9.35 -2.28
CA THR A 41 -2.37 8.67 -2.95
C THR A 41 -2.48 7.16 -2.82
N ALA A 42 -2.87 6.66 -1.65
CA ALA A 42 -3.12 5.24 -1.47
C ALA A 42 -4.32 4.73 -2.30
N VAL A 43 -5.39 5.51 -2.43
CA VAL A 43 -6.50 5.19 -3.33
C VAL A 43 -6.06 5.14 -4.79
N GLU A 44 -5.27 6.12 -5.25
CA GLU A 44 -4.75 6.12 -6.62
C GLU A 44 -3.88 4.89 -6.91
N MET A 45 -3.01 4.51 -5.98
CA MET A 45 -2.16 3.32 -6.12
C MET A 45 -2.97 2.02 -6.18
N MET A 46 -4.10 1.93 -5.48
CA MET A 46 -4.98 0.75 -5.52
C MET A 46 -5.92 0.70 -6.74
N LYS A 47 -6.08 1.83 -7.45
CA LYS A 47 -6.88 1.91 -8.68
C LYS A 47 -6.06 1.71 -9.95
N LYS A 48 -4.73 1.82 -9.86
CA LYS A 48 -3.80 1.55 -10.95
C LYS A 48 -3.67 0.06 -11.20
#